data_AF-A0A7J3QST3-F1
#
_entry.id   AF-A0A7J3QST3-F1
#
_cell.length_a   1.000
_cell.length_b   1.000
_cell.length_c   1.000
_cell.angle_alpha   90.00
_cell.angle_beta   90.00
_cell.angle_gamma   90.00
#
_symmetry.space_group_name_H-M   'P 1'
#
loop_
_entity.id
_entity.type
_entity.pdbx_description
1 polymer ?
#
loop_
_entity_poly.entity_id
_entity_poly.type
_entity_poly.pdbx_seq_one_letter_code
_entity_poly.pdbx_strand_id
1 'polypeptide(L)'
;MRVIETILASLIIMASLTFVNNMLIPPYSPRYEAMELEKLGYNVLYNLETRGILTRYVYDSDVARGQSLLKSALMVTLPPDVYFNLTIYRLDESGQLYMEGQHIVYGNPEAFKNPSQISTVTYILASSGEYYDPRILVLQLSRR
;
A
#
# COMPACT_ATOMS: atom_id res chain seq x y z
N MET A 1 13.20 42.96 37.25
CA MET A 1 13.17 41.48 37.22
C MET A 1 11.92 40.96 36.51
N ARG A 2 10.70 41.31 36.97
CA ARG A 2 9.43 40.83 36.37
C ARG A 2 9.26 41.11 34.87
N VAL A 3 9.71 42.27 34.36
CA VAL A 3 9.56 42.64 32.94
C VAL A 3 10.42 41.76 32.01
N ILE A 4 11.67 41.50 32.40
CA ILE A 4 12.59 40.65 31.63
C ILE A 4 12.05 39.21 31.58
N GLU A 5 11.54 38.72 32.71
CA GLU A 5 10.92 37.40 32.82
C GLU A 5 9.69 37.26 31.90
N THR A 6 8.81 38.27 31.85
CA THR A 6 7.66 38.25 30.93
C THR A 6 8.06 38.25 29.46
N ILE A 7 9.11 38.99 29.09
CA ILE A 7 9.62 38.99 27.70
C ILE A 7 10.17 37.60 27.36
N LEU A 8 10.97 37.03 28.26
CA LEU A 8 11.59 35.72 28.05
C LEU A 8 10.55 34.60 27.98
N ALA A 9 9.52 34.66 28.83
CA ALA A 9 8.37 33.75 28.79
C ALA A 9 7.60 33.84 27.47
N SER A 10 7.35 35.06 26.96
CA SER A 10 6.67 35.23 25.67
C SER A 10 7.48 34.65 24.50
N LEU A 11 8.81 34.78 24.54
CA LEU A 11 9.73 34.24 23.55
C LEU A 11 9.72 32.71 23.55
N ILE A 12 9.74 32.11 24.74
CA ILE A 12 9.64 30.64 24.91
C ILE A 12 8.31 30.15 24.35
N ILE A 13 7.19 30.82 24.66
CA ILE A 13 5.86 30.40 24.17
C ILE A 13 5.81 30.49 22.64
N MET A 14 6.31 31.58 22.05
CA MET A 14 6.30 31.78 20.61
C MET A 14 7.21 30.77 19.87
N ALA A 15 8.39 30.49 20.42
CA ALA A 15 9.29 29.46 19.90
C ALA A 15 8.65 28.06 19.97
N SER A 16 7.98 27.76 21.08
CA SER A 16 7.29 26.47 21.30
C SER A 16 6.16 26.27 20.30
N LEU A 17 5.32 27.29 20.10
CA LEU A 17 4.24 27.25 19.09
C LEU A 17 4.79 27.05 17.68
N THR A 18 5.87 27.75 17.33
CA THR A 18 6.50 27.64 16.00
C THR A 18 7.12 26.27 15.80
N PHE A 19 7.79 25.72 16.81
CA PHE A 19 8.39 24.39 16.77
C PHE A 19 7.33 23.29 16.59
N VAL A 20 6.26 23.33 17.38
CA VAL A 20 5.13 22.39 17.26
C VAL A 20 4.51 22.46 15.87
N ASN A 21 4.28 23.67 15.36
CA ASN A 21 3.66 23.86 14.05
C ASN A 21 4.55 23.35 12.89
N ASN A 22 5.87 23.49 13.01
CA ASN A 22 6.81 22.95 12.01
C ASN A 22 6.96 21.43 12.09
N MET A 23 6.88 20.82 13.28
CA MET A 23 6.93 19.36 13.44
C MET A 23 5.62 18.65 13.05
N LEU A 24 4.49 19.36 13.09
CA LEU A 24 3.19 18.85 12.63
C LEU A 24 3.11 18.65 11.12
N ILE A 25 4.02 19.26 10.35
CA ILE A 25 4.09 19.09 8.89
C ILE A 25 5.10 17.96 8.62
N PRO A 26 4.65 16.73 8.33
CA PRO A 26 5.58 15.66 7.94
C PRO A 26 6.36 16.11 6.71
N PRO A 27 7.68 15.84 6.63
CA PRO A 27 8.47 16.18 5.46
C PRO A 27 7.90 15.42 4.24
N TYR A 28 7.24 16.16 3.34
CA TYR A 28 6.80 15.68 2.03
C TYR A 28 8.04 15.37 1.17
N SER A 29 8.60 14.19 1.34
CA SER A 29 9.60 13.64 0.43
C SER A 29 8.94 12.53 -0.39
N PRO A 30 8.79 12.69 -1.71
CA PRO A 30 8.19 11.66 -2.58
C PRO A 30 8.87 10.30 -2.43
N ARG A 31 10.19 10.28 -2.17
CA ARG A 31 10.94 9.04 -1.90
C ARG A 31 10.59 8.39 -0.57
N TYR A 32 10.37 9.19 0.47
CA TYR A 32 9.99 8.66 1.77
C TYR A 32 8.56 8.10 1.72
N GLU A 33 7.65 8.81 1.04
CA GLU A 33 6.28 8.35 0.85
C GLU A 33 6.20 7.05 0.06
N ALA A 34 6.93 6.93 -1.05
CA ALA A 34 6.96 5.69 -1.84
C ALA A 34 7.48 4.48 -1.03
N MET A 35 8.49 4.68 -0.19
CA MET A 35 9.04 3.63 0.68
C MET A 35 8.05 3.23 1.79
N GLU A 36 7.36 4.19 2.41
CA GLU A 36 6.34 3.90 3.42
C GLU A 36 5.11 3.21 2.81
N LEU A 37 4.72 3.59 1.59
CA LEU A 37 3.70 2.89 0.79
C LEU A 37 4.13 1.46 0.46
N GLU A 38 5.41 1.22 0.17
CA GLU A 38 5.92 -0.13 -0.12
C GLU A 38 5.78 -1.03 1.10
N LYS A 39 6.24 -0.55 2.26
CA LYS A 39 6.10 -1.27 3.55
C LYS A 39 4.64 -1.52 3.88
N LEU A 40 3.77 -0.52 3.68
CA LEU A 40 2.33 -0.65 3.87
C LEU A 40 1.76 -1.76 2.98
N GLY A 41 2.06 -1.75 1.68
CA GLY A 41 1.59 -2.74 0.73
C GLY A 41 2.05 -4.15 1.08
N TYR A 42 3.33 -4.32 1.41
CA TYR A 42 3.86 -5.61 1.86
C TYR A 42 3.16 -6.09 3.15
N ASN A 43 3.03 -5.23 4.15
CA ASN A 43 2.37 -5.57 5.41
C ASN A 43 0.90 -5.94 5.21
N VAL A 44 0.18 -5.26 4.32
CA VAL A 44 -1.21 -5.58 4.01
C VAL A 44 -1.30 -6.96 3.35
N LEU A 45 -0.50 -7.24 2.33
CA LEU A 45 -0.50 -8.54 1.64
C LEU A 45 -0.10 -9.68 2.60
N TYR A 46 0.95 -9.48 3.40
CA TYR A 46 1.40 -10.44 4.40
C TYR A 46 0.33 -10.72 5.48
N ASN A 47 -0.36 -9.69 5.97
CA ASN A 47 -1.46 -9.86 6.93
C ASN A 47 -2.65 -10.60 6.32
N LEU A 48 -2.99 -10.34 5.06
CA LEU A 48 -4.05 -11.05 4.34
C LEU A 48 -3.68 -12.51 4.11
N GLU A 49 -2.43 -12.82 3.79
CA GLU A 49 -1.94 -14.20 3.66
C GLU A 49 -1.95 -14.93 5.00
N THR A 50 -1.43 -14.31 6.05
CA THR A 50 -1.38 -14.92 7.40
C THR A 50 -2.77 -15.27 7.93
N ARG A 51 -3.81 -14.52 7.50
CA ARG A 51 -5.22 -14.79 7.83
C ARG A 51 -5.88 -15.80 6.89
N GLY A 52 -5.15 -16.35 5.92
CA GLY A 52 -5.66 -17.26 4.89
C GLY A 52 -6.58 -16.61 3.85
N ILE A 53 -6.74 -15.28 3.89
CA ILE A 53 -7.64 -14.53 3.01
C ILE A 53 -7.05 -14.47 1.59
N LEU A 54 -5.75 -14.17 1.49
CA LEU A 54 -5.06 -14.06 0.21
C LEU A 54 -5.14 -15.39 -0.57
N THR A 55 -4.76 -16.50 0.07
CA THR A 55 -4.83 -17.84 -0.52
C THR A 55 -6.25 -18.21 -0.94
N ARG A 56 -7.24 -17.95 -0.07
CA ARG A 56 -8.63 -18.29 -0.37
C ARG A 56 -9.19 -17.56 -1.59
N TYR A 57 -8.85 -16.28 -1.77
CA TYR A 57 -9.43 -15.46 -2.84
C TYR A 57 -8.65 -15.55 -4.14
N VAL A 58 -7.33 -15.72 -4.08
CA VAL A 58 -6.50 -15.87 -5.27
C VAL A 58 -6.73 -17.22 -5.94
N TYR A 59 -6.90 -18.29 -5.16
CA TYR A 59 -7.17 -19.64 -5.67
C TYR A 59 -8.67 -19.98 -5.68
N ASP A 60 -9.56 -18.98 -5.72
CA ASP A 60 -10.99 -19.24 -5.86
C ASP A 60 -11.27 -19.90 -7.21
N SER A 61 -12.16 -20.89 -7.23
CA SER A 61 -12.63 -21.55 -8.45
C SER A 61 -13.25 -20.57 -9.46
N ASP A 62 -13.85 -19.49 -8.96
CA ASP A 62 -14.33 -18.37 -9.77
C ASP A 62 -13.39 -17.19 -9.59
N VAL A 63 -12.50 -17.01 -10.58
CA VAL A 63 -11.49 -15.94 -10.60
C VAL A 63 -12.14 -14.57 -10.44
N ALA A 64 -13.27 -14.29 -11.11
CA ALA A 64 -13.90 -12.98 -11.06
C ALA A 64 -14.46 -12.67 -9.67
N ARG A 65 -15.07 -13.67 -9.03
CA ARG A 65 -15.54 -13.57 -7.65
C ARG A 65 -14.38 -13.39 -6.68
N GLY A 66 -13.33 -14.20 -6.80
CA GLY A 66 -12.12 -14.10 -5.96
C GLY A 66 -11.47 -12.72 -6.05
N GLN A 67 -11.33 -12.18 -7.25
CA GLN A 67 -10.80 -10.83 -7.48
C GLN A 67 -11.68 -9.73 -6.88
N SER A 68 -13.01 -9.86 -6.94
CA SER A 68 -13.95 -8.92 -6.31
C SER A 68 -13.85 -8.92 -4.78
N LEU A 69 -13.73 -10.09 -4.17
CA LEU A 69 -13.53 -10.24 -2.72
C LEU A 69 -12.17 -9.71 -2.29
N LEU A 70 -11.11 -9.96 -3.08
CA LEU A 70 -9.78 -9.42 -2.83
C LEU A 70 -9.75 -7.89 -2.93
N LYS A 71 -10.41 -7.32 -3.93
CA LYS A 71 -10.60 -5.86 -4.03
C LYS A 71 -11.25 -5.30 -2.77
N SER A 72 -12.32 -5.95 -2.31
CA SER A 72 -13.05 -5.53 -1.10
C SER A 72 -12.18 -5.62 0.15
N ALA A 73 -11.40 -6.70 0.29
CA ALA A 73 -10.46 -6.86 1.40
C ALA A 73 -9.41 -5.75 1.39
N LEU A 74 -8.79 -5.46 0.24
CA LEU A 74 -7.81 -4.40 0.09
C LEU A 74 -8.39 -3.02 0.42
N MET A 75 -9.62 -2.72 -0.02
CA MET A 75 -10.31 -1.47 0.29
C MET A 75 -10.56 -1.27 1.79
N VAL A 76 -10.73 -2.35 2.56
CA VAL A 76 -10.94 -2.28 4.01
C VAL A 76 -9.61 -2.22 4.77
N THR A 77 -8.55 -2.84 4.25
CA THR A 77 -7.24 -2.88 4.91
C THR A 77 -6.35 -1.68 4.59
N LEU A 78 -6.47 -1.11 3.39
CA LEU A 78 -5.68 0.05 3.00
C LEU A 78 -6.33 1.34 3.53
N PRO A 79 -5.52 2.35 3.87
CA PRO A 79 -6.02 3.68 4.19
C PRO A 79 -6.86 4.27 3.06
N PRO A 80 -7.89 5.09 3.38
CA PRO A 80 -8.84 5.61 2.38
C PRO A 80 -8.22 6.59 1.37
N ASP A 81 -7.05 7.15 1.67
CA ASP A 81 -6.27 8.05 0.82
C ASP A 81 -5.33 7.31 -0.15
N VAL A 82 -5.33 5.97 -0.13
CA VAL A 82 -4.46 5.14 -0.98
C VAL A 82 -5.26 4.50 -2.11
N TYR A 83 -4.84 4.78 -3.33
CA TYR A 83 -5.26 4.07 -4.54
C TYR A 83 -4.39 2.86 -4.77
N PHE A 84 -4.97 1.82 -5.37
CA PHE A 84 -4.22 0.63 -5.72
C PHE A 84 -4.58 0.07 -7.10
N ASN A 85 -3.59 -0.60 -7.70
CA ASN A 85 -3.75 -1.46 -8.86
C ASN A 85 -3.01 -2.77 -8.59
N LEU A 86 -3.77 -3.84 -8.42
CA LEU A 86 -3.23 -5.19 -8.21
C LEU A 86 -3.36 -6.00 -9.49
N THR A 87 -2.26 -6.64 -9.87
CA THR A 87 -2.20 -7.61 -10.97
C THR A 87 -1.72 -8.95 -10.43
N ILE A 88 -2.40 -10.03 -10.79
CA ILE A 88 -2.03 -11.38 -10.40
C ILE A 88 -1.46 -12.08 -11.62
N TYR A 89 -0.28 -12.68 -11.45
CA TYR A 89 0.37 -13.48 -12.48
C TYR A 89 0.50 -14.93 -12.04
N ARG A 90 0.45 -15.80 -13.02
CA ARG A 90 0.67 -17.24 -12.89
C ARG A 90 1.72 -17.68 -13.91
N LEU A 91 2.45 -18.73 -13.58
CA LEU A 91 3.40 -19.37 -14.49
C LEU A 91 2.65 -20.41 -15.33
N ASP A 92 2.86 -20.39 -16.64
CA ASP A 92 2.39 -21.45 -17.53
C ASP A 92 3.33 -22.66 -17.52
N GLU A 93 2.94 -23.72 -18.21
CA GLU A 93 3.74 -24.96 -18.34
C GLU A 93 5.09 -24.73 -19.04
N SER A 94 5.22 -23.62 -19.79
CA SER A 94 6.45 -23.21 -20.46
C SER A 94 7.34 -22.28 -19.61
N GLY A 95 6.89 -21.94 -18.39
CA GLY A 95 7.58 -21.03 -17.47
C GLY A 95 7.39 -19.54 -17.77
N GLN A 96 6.45 -19.17 -18.64
CA GLN A 96 6.12 -17.77 -18.93
C GLN A 96 5.06 -17.24 -17.95
N LEU A 97 5.16 -15.96 -17.63
CA LEU A 97 4.18 -15.28 -16.79
C LEU A 97 2.98 -14.83 -17.62
N TYR A 98 1.79 -15.26 -17.22
CA TYR A 98 0.53 -14.77 -17.74
C TYR A 98 -0.28 -14.09 -16.66
N MET A 99 -1.02 -13.05 -17.05
CA MET A 99 -1.93 -12.36 -16.15
C MET A 99 -3.18 -13.22 -15.93
N GLU A 100 -3.54 -13.43 -14.67
CA GLU A 100 -4.72 -14.16 -14.28
C GLU A 100 -5.88 -13.19 -14.04
N GLY A 101 -6.95 -13.29 -14.84
CA GLY A 101 -8.15 -12.45 -14.73
C GLY A 101 -7.93 -11.01 -15.22
N GLN A 102 -8.41 -10.02 -14.47
CA GLN A 102 -8.31 -8.59 -14.81
C GLN A 102 -7.52 -7.80 -13.76
N HIS A 103 -7.07 -6.60 -14.12
CA HIS A 103 -6.49 -5.67 -13.15
C HIS A 103 -7.51 -5.29 -12.07
N ILE A 104 -7.10 -5.42 -10.81
CA ILE A 104 -7.92 -5.08 -9.65
C ILE A 104 -7.58 -3.65 -9.23
N VAL A 105 -8.34 -2.69 -9.77
CA VAL A 105 -8.09 -1.25 -9.60
C VAL A 105 -9.09 -0.60 -8.64
N TYR A 106 -8.58 0.28 -7.78
CA TYR A 106 -9.35 1.19 -6.93
C TYR A 106 -8.73 2.59 -6.95
N GLY A 107 -9.56 3.60 -7.24
CA GLY A 107 -9.14 5.00 -7.35
C GLY A 107 -9.09 5.51 -8.79
N ASN A 108 -8.28 6.54 -9.02
CA ASN A 108 -8.11 7.15 -10.35
C ASN A 108 -7.00 6.43 -11.13
N PRO A 109 -7.28 5.84 -12.31
CA PRO A 109 -6.26 5.19 -13.15
C PRO A 109 -5.11 6.13 -13.55
N GLU A 110 -5.37 7.44 -13.67
CA GLU A 110 -4.36 8.44 -14.02
C GLU A 110 -3.26 8.58 -12.96
N ALA A 111 -3.55 8.22 -11.70
CA ALA A 111 -2.57 8.24 -10.62
C ALA A 111 -1.42 7.24 -10.85
N PHE A 112 -1.64 6.22 -11.69
CA PHE A 112 -0.65 5.20 -12.01
C PHE A 112 0.18 5.49 -13.27
N LYS A 113 0.11 6.71 -13.83
CA LYS A 113 0.92 7.11 -14.98
C LYS A 113 2.31 7.65 -14.61
N ASN A 114 2.48 8.17 -13.40
CA ASN A 114 3.74 8.79 -12.95
C ASN A 114 4.53 7.82 -12.05
N PRO A 115 5.56 7.11 -12.58
CA PRO A 115 6.28 6.09 -11.81
C PRO A 115 7.02 6.64 -10.58
N SER A 116 7.33 7.94 -10.53
CA SER A 116 7.96 8.59 -9.38
C SER A 116 7.07 8.71 -8.14
N GLN A 117 5.75 8.50 -8.29
CA GLN A 117 4.74 8.60 -7.22
C GLN A 117 4.06 7.25 -6.95
N ILE A 118 4.56 6.17 -7.57
CA ILE A 118 4.01 4.83 -7.44
C ILE A 118 4.98 3.99 -6.64
N SER A 119 4.46 3.33 -5.61
CA SER A 119 5.16 2.25 -4.93
C SER A 119 4.69 0.91 -5.52
N THR A 120 5.62 0.01 -5.83
CA THR A 120 5.30 -1.31 -6.39
C THR A 120 5.80 -2.40 -5.46
N VAL A 121 4.90 -3.27 -5.05
CA VAL A 121 5.19 -4.42 -4.18
C VAL A 121 4.96 -5.69 -4.98
N THR A 122 5.99 -6.52 -5.09
CA THR A 122 5.89 -7.87 -5.66
C THR A 122 5.85 -8.88 -4.53
N TYR A 123 4.79 -9.68 -4.50
CA TYR A 123 4.53 -10.67 -3.47
C TYR A 123 4.31 -12.04 -4.09
N ILE A 124 5.05 -13.05 -3.63
CA ILE A 124 4.91 -14.42 -4.12
C ILE A 124 4.06 -15.19 -3.12
N LEU A 125 2.89 -15.63 -3.57
CA LEU A 125 2.00 -16.49 -2.82
C LEU A 125 2.28 -17.93 -3.23
N ALA A 126 2.77 -18.73 -2.27
CA ALA A 126 2.95 -20.16 -2.49
C ALA A 126 1.59 -20.86 -2.45
N SER A 127 1.39 -21.81 -3.37
CA SER A 127 0.27 -22.75 -3.31
C SER A 127 0.31 -23.50 -1.98
N SER A 128 -0.85 -23.61 -1.31
CA SER A 128 -1.02 -24.45 -0.12
C SER A 128 -1.49 -25.87 -0.46
N GLY A 129 -1.51 -26.24 -1.75
CA GLY A 129 -2.01 -27.52 -2.25
C GLY A 129 -0.90 -28.54 -2.54
N GLU A 130 -1.30 -29.72 -3.04
CA GLU A 130 -0.38 -30.81 -3.39
C GLU A 130 0.55 -30.49 -4.57
N TYR A 131 0.17 -29.52 -5.41
CA TYR A 131 0.93 -29.09 -6.58
C TYR A 131 1.53 -27.71 -6.36
N TYR A 132 2.80 -27.56 -6.77
CA TYR A 132 3.49 -26.28 -6.78
C TYR A 132 2.90 -25.39 -7.89
N ASP A 133 2.07 -24.43 -7.49
CA ASP A 133 1.35 -23.53 -8.39
C ASP A 133 1.38 -22.10 -7.83
N PRO A 134 2.55 -21.42 -7.81
CA PRO A 134 2.68 -20.12 -7.18
C PRO A 134 1.92 -19.03 -7.94
N ARG A 135 1.55 -17.97 -7.22
CA ARG A 135 0.97 -16.76 -7.79
C ARG A 135 1.86 -15.58 -7.45
N ILE A 136 2.09 -14.71 -8.42
CA ILE A 136 2.87 -13.49 -8.22
C ILE A 136 1.90 -12.32 -8.24
N LEU A 137 1.76 -11.65 -7.11
CA LEU A 137 0.93 -10.47 -6.94
C LEU A 137 1.81 -9.24 -7.10
N VAL A 138 1.48 -8.38 -8.06
CA VAL A 138 2.12 -7.08 -8.26
C VAL A 138 1.13 -6.00 -7.85
N LEU A 139 1.34 -5.43 -6.67
CA LEU A 139 0.51 -4.38 -6.08
C LEU A 139 1.17 -3.03 -6.28
N GLN A 140 0.55 -2.17 -7.07
CA GLN A 140 0.94 -0.78 -7.22
C GLN A 140 0.08 0.09 -6.30
N LEU A 141 0.73 0.99 -5.56
CA LEU A 141 0.09 1.91 -4.62
C LEU A 141 0.44 3.34 -4.97
N SER A 142 -0.54 4.24 -4.87
CA SER A 142 -0.37 5.67 -5.04
C SER A 142 -1.27 6.41 -4.04
N ARG A 143 -0.85 7.58 -3.56
CA ARG A 143 -1.70 8.43 -2.71
C ARG A 143 -2.51 9.41 -3.57
N ARG A 144 -3.69 9.76 -3.05
CA ARG A 144 -4.59 10.74 -3.64
C ARG A 144 -4.00 12.15 -3.70
#